data_AF-A0A660W4J0-F1
#
_entry.id   AF-A0A660W4J0-F1
#
_cell.length_a   1.000
_cell.length_b   1.000
_cell.length_c   1.000
_cell.angle_alpha   90.00
_cell.angle_beta   90.00
_cell.angle_gamma   90.00
#
_symmetry.space_group_name_H-M   'P 1'
#
loop_
_entity.id
_entity.type
_entity.pdbx_description
1 polymer ?
#
loop_
_entity_poly.entity_id
_entity_poly.type
_entity_poly.pdbx_seq_one_letter_code
_entity_poly.pdbx_strand_id
1 'polypeptide(L)'
;MTVFFTAVVAIDGWLDGSLTASAVDDKTVQGTLFCILICALIIPAQLELSKLAAAKNLKIFTSISIIASILFAASWYWLQLVKISPAIYLSLLSALVLFVLFLYQYIRYDTSGVIANCGASYFSIIYLGLLSGFCMAIRLDFGPWVLLMFVAVVK
;
A
#
# COMPACT_ATOMS: atom_id res chain seq x y z
N MET A 1 14.49 -14.22 -1.75
CA MET A 1 13.37 -13.34 -1.32
C MET A 1 13.51 -12.91 0.13
N THR A 2 13.55 -13.82 1.11
CA THR A 2 13.69 -13.44 2.53
C THR A 2 14.97 -12.66 2.82
N VAL A 3 16.14 -13.12 2.34
CA VAL A 3 17.42 -12.43 2.53
C VAL A 3 17.40 -11.00 1.96
N PHE A 4 16.88 -10.84 0.74
CA PHE A 4 16.76 -9.52 0.11
C PHE A 4 15.83 -8.59 0.89
N PHE A 5 14.66 -9.09 1.31
CA PHE A 5 13.72 -8.33 2.13
C PHE A 5 14.36 -7.89 3.45
N THR A 6 15.00 -8.81 4.17
CA THR A 6 15.69 -8.51 5.42
C THR A 6 16.81 -7.49 5.22
N ALA A 7 17.57 -7.60 4.14
CA ALA A 7 18.61 -6.63 3.81
C ALA A 7 18.03 -5.22 3.57
N VAL A 8 16.93 -5.10 2.83
CA VAL A 8 16.27 -3.80 2.61
C VAL A 8 15.79 -3.20 3.92
N VAL A 9 15.12 -3.98 4.78
CA VAL A 9 14.63 -3.50 6.09
C VAL A 9 15.79 -3.11 7.01
N ALA A 10 16.88 -3.86 6.99
CA ALA A 10 18.08 -3.55 7.79
C ALA A 10 18.78 -2.28 7.30
N ILE A 11 18.94 -2.12 5.99
CA ILE A 11 19.54 -0.89 5.42
C ILE A 11 18.64 0.32 5.68
N ASP A 12 17.33 0.16 5.52
CA ASP A 12 16.34 1.20 5.81
C ASP A 12 16.43 1.68 7.27
N GLY A 13 16.42 0.73 8.22
CA GLY A 13 16.55 1.04 9.65
C GLY A 13 17.90 1.63 10.05
N TRP A 14 18.97 1.32 9.31
CA TRP A 14 20.28 1.91 9.54
C TRP A 14 20.33 3.35 8.99
N LEU A 15 19.70 3.60 7.84
CA LEU A 15 19.65 4.93 7.22
C LEU A 15 18.77 5.92 7.97
N ASP A 16 17.67 5.46 8.57
CA ASP A 16 16.74 6.32 9.33
C ASP A 16 17.05 6.41 10.83
N GLY A 17 18.03 5.66 11.32
CA GLY A 17 18.47 5.67 12.71
C GLY A 17 17.76 4.65 13.61
N SER A 18 16.65 4.06 13.17
CA SER A 18 15.82 3.17 14.01
C SER A 18 16.44 1.83 14.38
N LEU A 19 17.64 1.51 13.85
CA LEU A 19 18.46 0.37 14.28
C LEU A 19 19.58 0.74 15.26
N THR A 20 19.83 2.02 15.54
CA THR A 20 20.85 2.41 16.52
C THR A 20 20.31 2.24 17.94
N ALA A 21 21.21 2.20 18.92
CA ALA A 21 20.86 1.93 20.31
C ALA A 21 20.10 3.09 21.00
N SER A 22 19.97 4.24 20.33
CA SER A 22 19.45 5.47 20.93
C SER A 22 18.34 6.06 20.08
N ALA A 23 17.15 6.22 20.67
CA ALA A 23 16.02 6.91 20.05
C ALA A 23 16.28 8.40 19.75
N VAL A 24 17.44 8.95 20.16
CA VAL A 24 17.89 10.30 19.82
C VAL A 24 18.39 10.38 18.38
N ASP A 25 18.83 9.26 17.79
CA ASP A 25 19.35 9.20 16.42
C ASP A 25 18.24 9.04 15.37
N ASP A 26 17.01 8.80 15.81
CA ASP A 26 15.84 8.59 14.97
C ASP A 26 15.51 9.85 14.15
N LYS A 27 15.50 9.70 12.83
CA LYS A 27 15.09 10.77 11.93
C LYS A 27 13.57 10.99 12.00
N THR A 28 13.15 12.21 11.66
CA THR A 28 11.72 12.59 11.59
C THR A 28 10.94 11.85 10.51
N VAL A 29 11.63 11.34 9.48
CA VAL A 29 11.04 10.53 8.41
C VAL A 29 11.74 9.18 8.37
N GLN A 30 10.97 8.13 8.58
CA GLN A 30 11.43 6.75 8.69
C GLN A 30 10.74 5.84 7.65
N GLY A 31 11.36 4.69 7.35
CA GLY A 31 10.73 3.67 6.51
C GLY A 31 10.72 3.97 5.00
N THR A 32 11.54 4.91 4.51
CA THR A 32 11.48 5.37 3.11
C THR A 32 11.80 4.27 2.10
N LEU A 33 12.88 3.50 2.32
CA LEU A 33 13.23 2.41 1.39
C LEU A 33 12.22 1.29 1.47
N PHE A 34 11.70 1.02 2.67
CA PHE A 34 10.65 0.02 2.86
C PHE A 34 9.35 0.43 2.15
N CYS A 35 8.97 1.70 2.20
CA CYS A 35 7.84 2.27 1.48
C CYS A 35 8.01 2.12 -0.04
N ILE A 36 9.19 2.45 -0.58
CA ILE A 36 9.50 2.27 -2.00
C ILE A 36 9.38 0.81 -2.41
N LEU A 37 9.90 -0.11 -1.59
CA LEU A 37 9.78 -1.56 -1.83
C LEU A 37 8.31 -2.00 -1.91
N ILE A 38 7.48 -1.58 -0.96
CA ILE A 38 6.05 -1.91 -0.98
C ILE A 38 5.37 -1.35 -2.23
N CYS A 39 5.63 -0.08 -2.56
CA CYS A 39 5.09 0.55 -3.78
C CYS A 39 5.48 -0.21 -5.05
N ALA A 40 6.74 -0.67 -5.13
CA ALA A 40 7.24 -1.44 -6.26
C ALA A 40 6.58 -2.82 -6.36
N LEU A 41 6.31 -3.49 -5.23
CA LEU A 41 5.66 -4.81 -5.19
C LEU A 41 4.16 -4.76 -5.54
N ILE A 42 3.49 -3.64 -5.29
CA ILE A 42 2.08 -3.44 -5.62
C ILE A 42 1.83 -3.51 -7.12
N ILE A 43 2.75 -3.00 -7.94
CA ILE A 43 2.60 -2.96 -9.40
C ILE A 43 2.40 -4.37 -9.98
N PRO A 44 3.34 -5.33 -9.82
CA PRO A 44 3.16 -6.68 -10.32
C PRO A 44 2.01 -7.41 -9.61
N ALA A 45 1.77 -7.17 -8.31
CA ALA A 45 0.65 -7.79 -7.60
C ALA A 45 -0.71 -7.40 -8.19
N GLN A 46 -0.89 -6.12 -8.53
CA GLN A 46 -2.11 -5.63 -9.19
C GLN A 46 -2.28 -6.20 -10.60
N LEU A 47 -1.18 -6.32 -11.36
CA LEU A 47 -1.23 -6.95 -12.68
C LEU A 47 -1.65 -8.42 -12.58
N GLU A 48 -1.10 -9.19 -11.65
CA GLU A 48 -1.51 -10.58 -11.43
C GLU A 48 -2.96 -10.70 -10.97
N LEU A 49 -3.40 -9.85 -10.02
CA LEU A 49 -4.79 -9.86 -9.56
C LEU A 49 -5.77 -9.48 -10.68
N SER A 50 -5.38 -8.59 -11.59
CA SER A 50 -6.18 -8.25 -12.78
C SER A 50 -6.38 -9.44 -13.72
N LYS A 51 -5.35 -10.31 -13.87
CA LYS A 51 -5.45 -11.54 -14.67
C LYS A 51 -6.39 -12.55 -14.02
N LEU A 52 -6.31 -12.71 -12.69
CA LEU A 52 -7.20 -13.58 -11.94
C LEU A 52 -8.67 -13.11 -12.02
N ALA A 53 -8.91 -11.80 -11.92
CA ALA A 53 -10.23 -11.22 -12.08
C ALA A 53 -10.78 -11.42 -13.51
N ALA A 54 -9.93 -11.26 -14.52
CA ALA A 54 -10.30 -11.49 -15.91
C ALA A 54 -10.76 -12.95 -16.17
N ALA A 55 -10.18 -13.94 -15.47
CA ALA A 55 -10.63 -15.33 -15.54
C ALA A 55 -12.06 -15.55 -15.00
N LYS A 56 -12.63 -14.57 -14.30
CA LYS A 56 -14.02 -14.54 -13.82
C LYS A 56 -14.89 -13.49 -14.54
N ASN A 57 -14.44 -12.99 -15.70
CA ASN A 57 -15.09 -11.94 -16.47
C ASN A 57 -15.25 -10.60 -15.71
N LEU A 58 -14.41 -10.36 -14.70
CA LEU A 58 -14.36 -9.09 -13.98
C LEU A 58 -13.25 -8.21 -14.55
N LYS A 59 -13.53 -6.91 -14.71
CA LYS A 59 -12.51 -5.94 -15.17
C LYS A 59 -11.99 -5.13 -14.00
N ILE A 60 -10.70 -5.24 -13.74
CA ILE A 60 -9.97 -4.35 -12.84
C ILE A 60 -9.37 -3.22 -13.66
N PHE A 61 -9.61 -1.97 -13.25
CA PHE A 61 -9.00 -0.80 -13.86
C PHE A 61 -7.56 -0.65 -13.39
N THR A 62 -6.65 -1.38 -14.02
CA THR A 62 -5.26 -1.53 -13.56
C THR A 62 -4.54 -0.20 -13.32
N SER A 63 -4.61 0.75 -14.25
CA SER A 63 -3.92 2.04 -14.09
C SER A 63 -4.38 2.81 -12.85
N ILE A 64 -5.70 2.89 -12.62
CA ILE A 64 -6.26 3.57 -11.45
C ILE A 64 -5.98 2.76 -10.19
N SER A 65 -6.15 1.43 -10.27
CA SER A 65 -6.01 0.54 -9.13
C SER A 65 -4.58 0.49 -8.61
N ILE A 66 -3.57 0.53 -9.49
CA ILE A 66 -2.16 0.62 -9.11
C ILE A 66 -1.89 1.92 -8.36
N ILE A 67 -2.28 3.06 -8.93
CA ILE A 67 -2.04 4.38 -8.32
C ILE A 67 -2.75 4.47 -6.96
N ALA A 68 -4.01 4.07 -6.90
CA ALA A 68 -4.77 4.07 -5.66
C ALA A 68 -4.17 3.12 -4.62
N SER A 69 -3.75 1.92 -5.01
CA SER A 69 -3.12 0.96 -4.09
C SER A 69 -1.81 1.50 -3.52
N ILE A 70 -0.99 2.16 -4.34
CA ILE A 70 0.24 2.81 -3.91
C ILE A 70 -0.08 3.91 -2.88
N LEU A 71 -1.09 4.75 -3.13
CA LEU A 71 -1.51 5.80 -2.19
C LEU A 71 -2.00 5.21 -0.85
N PHE A 72 -2.78 4.12 -0.89
CA PHE A 72 -3.22 3.44 0.32
C PHE A 72 -2.07 2.79 1.09
N ALA A 73 -1.12 2.17 0.39
CA ALA A 73 0.02 1.51 1.02
C ALA A 73 1.00 2.51 1.64
N ALA A 74 1.20 3.66 0.99
CA ALA A 74 2.06 4.72 1.47
C ALA A 74 1.36 5.65 2.49
N SER A 75 0.11 5.35 2.88
CA SER A 75 -0.69 6.23 3.75
C SER A 75 0.03 6.58 5.07
N TRP A 76 0.52 5.59 5.82
CA TRP A 76 1.29 5.83 7.06
C TRP A 76 2.60 6.60 6.83
N TYR A 77 3.22 6.44 5.66
CA TYR A 77 4.41 7.22 5.31
C TYR A 77 4.05 8.70 5.08
N TRP A 78 2.97 8.98 4.33
CA TRP A 78 2.53 10.36 4.08
C TRP A 78 2.13 11.10 5.35
N LEU A 79 1.60 10.40 6.35
CA LEU A 79 1.21 11.00 7.63
C LEU A 79 2.39 11.49 8.47
N GLN A 80 3.61 11.02 8.20
CA GLN A 80 4.83 11.60 8.80
C GLN A 80 5.12 13.00 8.24
N LEU A 81 4.74 13.26 6.98
CA LEU A 81 4.95 14.55 6.31
C LEU A 81 3.78 15.51 6.55
N VAL A 82 2.56 14.99 6.69
CA VAL A 82 1.34 15.78 6.82
C VAL A 82 0.57 15.34 8.06
N LYS A 83 0.42 16.26 9.03
CA LYS A 83 -0.29 16.01 10.29
C LYS A 83 -1.82 16.02 10.10
N ILE A 84 -2.35 14.95 9.54
CA ILE A 84 -3.80 14.68 9.40
C ILE A 84 -4.12 13.40 10.17
N SER A 85 -5.34 13.31 10.72
CA SER A 85 -5.79 12.05 11.34
C SER A 85 -5.83 10.92 10.28
N PRO A 86 -5.28 9.73 10.56
CA PRO A 86 -5.31 8.60 9.63
C PRO A 86 -6.73 8.28 9.13
N ALA A 87 -7.73 8.39 10.00
CA ALA A 87 -9.12 8.15 9.66
C ALA A 87 -9.65 9.13 8.60
N ILE A 88 -9.28 10.41 8.70
CA ILE A 88 -9.68 11.46 7.74
C ILE A 88 -9.00 11.21 6.40
N TYR A 89 -7.68 10.94 6.43
CA TYR A 89 -6.91 10.67 5.22
C TYR A 89 -7.47 9.46 4.44
N LEU A 90 -7.67 8.33 5.14
CA LEU A 90 -8.17 7.11 4.51
C LEU A 90 -9.61 7.26 4.03
N SER A 91 -10.47 7.98 4.76
CA SER A 91 -11.85 8.22 4.34
C SER A 91 -11.92 9.09 3.08
N LEU A 92 -11.13 10.16 3.04
CA LEU A 92 -11.06 11.06 1.88
C LEU A 92 -10.48 10.35 0.66
N LEU A 93 -9.39 9.58 0.85
CA LEU A 93 -8.78 8.79 -0.21
C LEU A 93 -9.76 7.74 -0.75
N SER A 94 -10.48 7.05 0.13
CA SER A 94 -11.50 6.06 -0.26
C SER A 94 -12.62 6.70 -1.09
N ALA A 95 -13.15 7.84 -0.65
CA ALA A 95 -14.19 8.56 -1.36
C ALA A 95 -13.72 9.02 -2.74
N LEU A 96 -12.51 9.58 -2.83
CA LEU A 96 -11.92 10.05 -4.09
C LEU A 96 -11.67 8.88 -5.05
N VAL A 97 -11.13 7.77 -4.55
CA VAL A 97 -10.88 6.57 -5.35
C VAL A 97 -12.19 6.00 -5.90
N LEU A 98 -13.23 5.85 -5.07
CA LEU A 98 -14.54 5.41 -5.54
C LEU A 98 -15.11 6.35 -6.61
N PHE A 99 -15.04 7.66 -6.39
CA PHE A 99 -15.47 8.65 -7.37
C PHE A 99 -14.71 8.49 -8.71
N VAL A 100 -13.40 8.36 -8.67
CA VAL A 100 -12.56 8.16 -9.87
C VAL A 100 -12.87 6.85 -10.57
N LEU A 101 -13.10 5.75 -9.83
CA LEU A 101 -13.50 4.46 -10.41
C LEU A 101 -14.84 4.57 -11.13
N PHE A 102 -15.86 5.19 -10.51
CA PHE A 102 -17.16 5.40 -11.15
C PHE A 102 -17.05 6.32 -12.36
N LEU A 103 -16.30 7.41 -12.26
CA LEU A 103 -16.08 8.34 -13.36
C LEU A 103 -15.36 7.65 -14.53
N TYR A 104 -14.36 6.83 -14.25
CA TYR A 104 -13.63 6.08 -15.27
C TYR A 104 -14.50 5.00 -15.92
N GLN A 105 -15.29 4.25 -15.14
CA GLN A 105 -16.29 3.32 -15.65
C GLN A 105 -17.27 4.05 -16.56
N TYR A 106 -17.78 5.23 -16.16
CA TYR A 106 -18.74 5.99 -16.95
C TYR A 106 -18.16 6.56 -18.26
N ILE A 107 -16.91 7.05 -18.25
CA ILE A 107 -16.29 7.67 -19.44
C ILE A 107 -15.80 6.63 -20.44
N ARG A 108 -15.22 5.51 -19.96
CA ARG A 108 -14.52 4.54 -20.81
C ARG A 108 -15.31 3.26 -21.05
N TYR A 109 -16.31 2.98 -20.23
CA TYR A 109 -17.12 1.77 -20.29
C TYR A 109 -18.61 2.14 -20.22
N ASP A 110 -19.49 1.19 -20.52
CA ASP A 110 -20.93 1.38 -20.38
C ASP A 110 -21.36 1.22 -18.91
N THR A 111 -22.63 1.47 -18.61
CA THR A 111 -23.26 1.26 -17.30
C THR A 111 -23.45 -0.22 -16.94
N SER A 112 -23.19 -1.13 -17.88
CA SER A 112 -23.24 -2.57 -17.62
C SER A 112 -22.09 -3.03 -16.72
N GLY A 113 -22.43 -3.77 -15.67
CA GLY A 113 -21.45 -4.38 -14.76
C GLY A 113 -20.71 -3.39 -13.86
N VAL A 114 -21.21 -2.16 -13.69
CA VAL A 114 -20.59 -1.11 -12.86
C VAL A 114 -20.26 -1.62 -11.45
N ILE A 115 -21.22 -2.24 -10.77
CA ILE A 115 -21.01 -2.74 -9.39
C ILE A 115 -19.92 -3.82 -9.37
N ALA A 116 -19.91 -4.71 -10.36
CA ALA A 116 -18.93 -5.79 -10.43
C ALA A 116 -17.51 -5.28 -10.71
N ASN A 117 -17.33 -4.39 -11.69
CA ASN A 117 -16.01 -3.87 -12.07
C ASN A 117 -15.46 -2.86 -11.06
N CYS A 118 -16.27 -1.89 -10.63
CA CYS A 118 -15.86 -0.93 -9.60
C CYS A 118 -15.65 -1.64 -8.26
N GLY A 119 -16.51 -2.60 -7.91
CA GLY A 119 -16.36 -3.41 -6.70
C GLY A 119 -15.09 -4.27 -6.73
N ALA A 120 -14.81 -4.97 -7.82
CA ALA A 120 -13.58 -5.74 -7.97
C ALA A 120 -12.32 -4.86 -7.94
N SER A 121 -12.37 -3.70 -8.61
CA SER A 121 -11.28 -2.73 -8.59
C SER A 121 -11.05 -2.18 -7.19
N TYR A 122 -12.10 -1.76 -6.50
CA TYR A 122 -12.01 -1.24 -5.13
C TYR A 122 -11.54 -2.31 -4.14
N PHE A 123 -12.05 -3.54 -4.25
CA PHE A 123 -11.58 -4.68 -3.48
C PHE A 123 -10.08 -4.90 -3.69
N SER A 124 -9.61 -4.90 -4.95
CA SER A 124 -8.18 -5.04 -5.25
C SER A 124 -7.34 -3.95 -4.59
N ILE A 125 -7.83 -2.72 -4.57
CA ILE A 125 -7.13 -1.55 -4.01
C ILE A 125 -7.02 -1.66 -2.49
N ILE A 126 -8.11 -2.00 -1.81
CA ILE A 126 -8.08 -2.17 -0.36
C ILE A 126 -7.25 -3.39 0.02
N TYR A 127 -7.42 -4.50 -0.69
CA TYR A 127 -6.72 -5.75 -0.40
C TYR A 127 -5.21 -5.65 -0.64
N LEU A 128 -4.76 -5.04 -1.74
CA LEU A 128 -3.33 -4.93 -2.03
C LEU A 128 -2.71 -3.65 -1.46
N GLY A 129 -3.46 -2.55 -1.42
CA GLY A 129 -2.99 -1.25 -0.94
C GLY A 129 -3.08 -1.10 0.58
N LEU A 130 -4.29 -1.14 1.15
CA LEU A 130 -4.48 -0.89 2.59
C LEU A 130 -3.82 -1.98 3.45
N LEU A 131 -3.95 -3.24 3.04
CA LEU A 131 -3.32 -4.35 3.78
C LEU A 131 -1.79 -4.29 3.76
N SER A 132 -1.18 -3.87 2.63
CA SER A 132 0.27 -3.68 2.59
C SER A 132 0.72 -2.44 3.37
N GLY A 133 -0.13 -1.41 3.45
CA GLY A 133 0.07 -0.26 4.33
C GLY A 133 0.14 -0.64 5.82
N PHE A 134 -0.48 -1.74 6.23
CA PHE A 134 -0.34 -2.24 7.60
C PHE A 134 1.11 -2.64 7.93
N CYS A 135 1.87 -3.15 6.96
CA CYS A 135 3.30 -3.42 7.16
C CYS A 135 4.07 -2.12 7.41
N MET A 136 3.70 -1.02 6.73
CA MET A 136 4.26 0.30 7.01
C MET A 136 3.92 0.78 8.42
N ALA A 137 2.67 0.59 8.86
CA ALA A 137 2.27 0.93 10.23
C ALA A 137 3.11 0.19 11.27
N ILE A 138 3.30 -1.13 11.12
CA ILE A 138 4.15 -1.93 12.01
C ILE A 138 5.58 -1.38 12.04
N ARG A 139 6.13 -1.08 10.87
CA ARG A 139 7.51 -0.58 10.74
C ARG A 139 7.73 0.75 11.47
N LEU A 140 6.74 1.63 11.45
CA LEU A 140 6.84 2.98 12.02
C LEU A 140 6.49 3.01 13.50
N ASP A 141 5.47 2.27 13.92
CA ASP A 141 5.00 2.29 15.32
C ASP A 141 5.83 1.37 16.23
N PHE A 142 6.37 0.28 15.70
CA PHE A 142 7.07 -0.75 16.49
C PHE A 142 8.51 -1.03 16.03
N GLY A 143 8.96 -0.39 14.95
CA GLY A 143 10.33 -0.48 14.46
C GLY A 143 10.62 -1.70 13.56
N PRO A 144 11.87 -1.80 13.06
CA PRO A 144 12.26 -2.79 12.05
C PRO A 144 12.31 -4.23 12.59
N TRP A 145 12.68 -4.42 13.86
CA TRP A 145 12.76 -5.76 14.46
C TRP A 145 11.40 -6.43 14.60
N VAL A 146 10.38 -5.68 15.03
CA VAL A 146 9.01 -6.20 15.15
C VAL A 146 8.43 -6.53 13.79
N LEU A 147 8.70 -5.70 12.77
CA LEU A 147 8.34 -6.03 11.38
C LEU A 147 8.99 -7.34 10.92
N LEU A 148 10.29 -7.54 11.16
CA LEU A 148 10.98 -8.77 10.77
C LEU A 148 10.44 -10.01 11.50
N MET A 149 10.16 -9.90 12.80
CA MET A 149 9.53 -10.99 13.56
C MET A 149 8.13 -11.31 13.02
N PHE A 150 7.31 -10.29 12.75
CA PHE A 150 5.98 -10.46 12.17
C PHE A 150 6.06 -11.23 10.83
N VAL A 151 6.94 -10.82 9.92
CA VAL A 151 7.11 -11.48 8.62
C VAL A 151 7.67 -12.90 8.76
N ALA A 152 8.51 -13.17 9.76
CA ALA A 152 9.06 -14.51 10.00
C ALA A 152 8.01 -15.49 10.57
N VAL A 153 7.03 -15.00 11.33
CA VAL A 153 5.96 -15.82 11.91
C VAL A 153 4.82 -16.08 10.92
N VAL A 154 4.53 -15.12 10.03
CA VAL A 154 3.43 -15.21 9.05
C VAL A 154 3.83 -15.99 7.78
N LYS A 155 5.14 -16.16 7.54
CA LYS A 155 5.67 -16.99 6.45
C LYS A 155 5.62 -18.47 6.77
#